data_AF-A0A926Q7F0-F1
#
_entry.id   AF-A0A926Q7F0-F1
#
_cell.length_a   1.000
_cell.length_b   1.000
_cell.length_c   1.000
_cell.angle_alpha   90.00
_cell.angle_beta   90.00
_cell.angle_gamma   90.00
#
_symmetry.space_group_name_H-M   'P 1'
#
loop_
_entity.id
_entity.type
_entity.pdbx_description
1 polymer ?
#
loop_
_entity_poly.entity_id
_entity_poly.type
_entity_poly.pdbx_seq_one_letter_code
_entity_poly.pdbx_strand_id
1 'polypeptide(L)'
;MARHLLEDGWHVRALSRDPSSDASRALRERGAELHRVDAEDVQSLRQAFDGAYGVFNVQNPMTSSLEAEVRQGRNVADAAAGAGVQHVV
;
A
#
# COMPACT_ATOMS: atom_id res chain seq x y z
N MET A 1 3.37 11.43 -0.27
CA MET A 1 1.97 11.07 -0.61
C MET A 1 1.06 10.95 0.60
N ALA A 2 1.12 9.87 1.40
CA ALA A 2 0.16 9.62 2.49
C ALA A 2 -0.11 10.83 3.40
N ARG A 3 0.94 11.62 3.70
CA ARG A 3 0.80 12.83 4.50
C ARG A 3 -0.11 13.90 3.90
N HIS A 4 0.02 14.16 2.61
CA HIS A 4 -0.77 15.16 1.90
C HIS A 4 -2.20 14.66 1.68
N LEU A 5 -2.38 13.38 1.33
CA LEU A 5 -3.72 12.79 1.19
C LEU A 5 -4.55 12.92 2.47
N LEU A 6 -3.93 12.69 3.64
CA LEU A 6 -4.58 12.91 4.94
C LEU A 6 -4.95 14.39 5.16
N GLU A 7 -4.08 15.33 4.79
CA GLU A 7 -4.33 16.77 4.91
C GLU A 7 -5.47 17.23 3.98
N ASP A 8 -5.59 16.61 2.81
CA ASP A 8 -6.67 16.83 1.84
C ASP A 8 -7.99 16.13 2.24
N GLY A 9 -8.03 15.46 3.41
CA GLY A 9 -9.24 14.83 3.96
C GLY A 9 -9.56 13.44 3.40
N TRP A 10 -8.63 12.80 2.70
CA TRP A 10 -8.82 11.41 2.25
C TRP A 10 -8.71 10.44 3.41
N HIS A 11 -9.51 9.37 3.32
CA HIS A 11 -9.27 8.17 4.12
C HIS A 11 -8.03 7.44 3.60
N VAL A 12 -7.00 7.31 4.43
CA VAL A 12 -5.71 6.72 4.01
C VAL A 12 -5.45 5.42 4.77
N ARG A 13 -5.36 4.33 4.02
CA ARG A 13 -4.79 3.05 4.46
C ARG A 13 -3.30 3.01 4.11
N ALA A 14 -2.44 2.97 5.12
CA ALA A 14 -1.00 2.87 4.98
C ALA A 14 -0.55 1.41 5.16
N LEU A 15 0.01 0.84 4.10
CA LEU A 15 0.44 -0.56 4.04
C LEU A 15 1.90 -0.67 4.48
N SER A 16 2.17 -1.51 5.47
CA SER A 16 3.52 -1.70 6.02
C SER A 16 3.77 -3.16 6.39
N ARG A 17 5.00 -3.65 6.25
CA ARG A 17 5.39 -4.97 6.77
C ARG A 17 5.52 -4.95 8.30
N ASP A 18 5.82 -3.77 8.85
CA ASP A 18 5.94 -3.51 10.28
C ASP A 18 5.12 -2.27 10.67
N PRO A 19 3.83 -2.46 11.05
CA PRO A 19 2.98 -1.39 11.57
C PRO A 19 3.49 -0.78 12.89
N SER A 20 4.43 -1.44 13.57
CA SER A 20 5.01 -0.96 14.82
C SER A 20 6.24 -0.08 14.62
N SER A 21 6.73 0.11 13.39
CA SER A 21 7.83 1.03 13.11
C SER A 21 7.49 2.48 13.45
N ASP A 22 8.48 3.31 13.77
CA ASP A 22 8.26 4.72 14.11
C ASP A 22 7.60 5.49 12.96
N ALA A 23 7.95 5.18 11.71
CA ALA A 23 7.32 5.76 10.53
C ALA A 23 5.83 5.38 10.42
N SER A 24 5.48 4.11 10.69
CA SER A 24 4.08 3.68 10.71
C SER A 24 3.32 4.35 11.85
N ARG A 25 3.88 4.42 13.06
CA ARG A 25 3.25 5.11 14.20
C ARG A 25 2.98 6.59 13.89
N ALA A 26 3.94 7.29 13.29
CA ALA A 26 3.77 8.69 12.91
C ALA A 26 2.64 8.91 11.88
N LEU A 27 2.41 7.96 10.96
CA LEU A 27 1.26 8.03 10.04
C LEU A 27 -0.06 7.79 10.77
N ARG A 28 -0.09 6.82 11.69
CA ARG A 28 -1.27 6.53 12.52
C ARG A 28 -1.66 7.70 13.40
N GLU A 29 -0.70 8.37 14.01
CA GLU A 29 -0.91 9.60 14.81
C GLU A 29 -1.52 10.74 13.97
N ARG A 30 -1.30 10.71 12.65
CA ARG A 30 -1.89 11.64 11.69
C ARG A 30 -3.21 11.15 11.08
N GLY A 31 -3.76 10.04 11.56
CA GLY A 31 -5.07 9.52 11.14
C GLY A 31 -5.05 8.43 10.08
N ALA A 32 -3.88 7.91 9.67
CA ALA A 32 -3.84 6.76 8.75
C ALA A 32 -4.26 5.46 9.46
N GLU A 33 -5.00 4.62 8.75
CA GLU A 33 -5.21 3.23 9.13
C GLU A 33 -4.00 2.38 8.71
N LEU A 34 -3.34 1.74 9.67
CA LEU A 34 -2.20 0.87 9.38
C LEU A 34 -2.68 -0.56 9.09
N HIS A 35 -2.25 -1.10 7.95
CA HIS A 35 -2.45 -2.50 7.61
C HIS A 35 -1.11 -3.20 7.46
N ARG A 36 -0.99 -4.37 8.08
CA ARG A 36 0.16 -5.24 7.85
C ARG A 36 0.00 -5.95 6.51
N VAL A 37 0.86 -5.63 5.55
CA VAL A 37 0.80 -6.18 4.18
C VAL A 37 2.20 -6.48 3.69
N ASP A 38 2.32 -7.57 2.93
CA ASP A 38 3.52 -7.91 2.17
C ASP A 38 3.18 -7.90 0.67
N ALA A 39 4.03 -7.28 -0.15
CA ALA A 39 3.83 -7.19 -1.59
C ALA A 39 4.02 -8.54 -2.31
N GLU A 40 4.63 -9.53 -1.66
CA GLU A 40 4.67 -10.91 -2.15
C GLU A 40 3.40 -11.72 -1.79
N ASP A 41 2.54 -11.20 -0.90
CA ASP A 41 1.28 -11.82 -0.51
C ASP A 41 0.07 -11.13 -1.15
N VAL A 42 -0.33 -11.67 -2.32
CA VAL A 42 -1.46 -11.17 -3.10
C VAL A 42 -2.78 -11.15 -2.32
N GLN A 43 -3.01 -12.09 -1.39
CA GLN A 43 -4.24 -12.11 -0.62
C GLN A 43 -4.28 -10.95 0.38
N SER A 44 -3.15 -10.65 1.02
CA SER A 44 -3.04 -9.47 1.90
C SER A 44 -3.26 -8.16 1.13
N LEU A 45 -2.76 -8.07 -0.11
CA LEU A 45 -2.99 -6.92 -0.99
C LEU A 45 -4.47 -6.76 -1.36
N ARG A 46 -5.15 -7.84 -1.75
CA ARG A 46 -6.57 -7.81 -2.10
C ARG A 46 -7.44 -7.34 -0.95
N GLN A 47 -7.20 -7.86 0.26
CA GLN A 47 -7.91 -7.43 1.46
C GLN A 47 -7.65 -5.95 1.77
N ALA A 48 -6.42 -5.48 1.58
CA ALA A 48 -6.06 -4.09 1.79
C ALA A 48 -6.68 -3.14 0.74
N PHE A 49 -6.94 -3.62 -0.47
CA PHE A 49 -7.51 -2.84 -1.58
C PHE A 49 -9.03 -2.86 -1.64
N ASP A 50 -9.69 -3.74 -0.88
CA ASP A 50 -11.16 -3.82 -0.86
C ASP A 50 -11.79 -2.45 -0.53
N GLY A 51 -12.70 -2.00 -1.39
CA GLY A 51 -13.33 -0.68 -1.30
C GLY A 51 -12.42 0.53 -1.50
N ALA A 52 -11.16 0.36 -1.93
CA ALA A 52 -10.26 1.47 -2.21
C ALA A 52 -10.57 2.13 -3.56
N TYR A 53 -10.64 3.46 -3.58
CA TYR A 53 -10.75 4.21 -4.84
C TYR A 53 -9.44 4.18 -5.64
N GLY A 54 -8.31 4.42 -4.97
CA GLY A 54 -7.00 4.51 -5.59
C GLY A 54 -5.90 3.85 -4.78
N VAL A 55 -4.84 3.43 -5.47
CA VAL A 55 -3.63 2.84 -4.89
C VAL A 55 -2.42 3.61 -5.39
N PHE A 56 -1.62 4.12 -4.46
CA PHE A 56 -0.28 4.63 -4.76
C PHE A 56 0.73 3.52 -4.47
N ASN A 57 1.47 3.10 -5.49
CA ASN A 57 2.40 1.98 -5.39
C ASN A 57 3.83 2.43 -5.71
N VAL A 58 4.76 2.11 -4.81
CA VAL A 58 6.19 2.33 -5.02
C VAL A 58 6.97 1.13 -4.51
N GLN A 59 7.86 0.61 -5.33
CA GLN A 59 8.80 -0.44 -4.98
C GLN A 59 10.21 0.15 -4.85
N ASN A 60 11.05 -0.53 -4.08
CA ASN A 60 12.44 -0.16 -3.93
C ASN A 60 13.34 -1.35 -4.27
N PRO A 61 13.89 -1.40 -5.49
CA PRO A 61 14.75 -2.49 -5.93
C PRO A 61 16.06 -2.58 -5.15
N MET A 62 16.46 -1.54 -4.42
CA MET A 62 17.65 -1.59 -3.56
C MET A 62 17.41 -2.37 -2.27
N THR A 63 16.15 -2.58 -1.90
CA THR A 63 15.74 -3.37 -0.72
C THR A 63 15.20 -4.75 -1.10
N SER A 64 15.15 -5.05 -2.40
CA SER A 64 14.73 -6.32 -2.99
C SER A 64 15.71 -6.73 -4.09
N SER A 65 15.35 -7.70 -4.93
CA SER A 65 15.99 -7.88 -6.24
C SER A 65 15.12 -7.27 -7.34
N LEU A 66 15.68 -7.07 -8.55
CA LEU A 66 14.91 -6.64 -9.73
C LEU A 66 13.77 -7.61 -10.06
N GLU A 67 14.03 -8.92 -9.95
CA GLU A 67 12.99 -9.93 -10.18
C GLU A 67 11.86 -9.83 -9.14
N ALA A 68 12.21 -9.56 -7.88
CA ALA A 68 11.23 -9.36 -6.83
C ALA A 68 10.41 -8.08 -7.07
N GLU A 69 11.04 -6.99 -7.48
CA GLU A 69 10.35 -5.75 -7.84
C GLU A 69 9.30 -5.99 -8.93
N VAL A 70 9.68 -6.71 -10.00
CA VAL A 70 8.76 -7.05 -11.10
C VAL A 70 7.58 -7.90 -10.59
N ARG A 71 7.83 -8.91 -9.74
CA ARG A 71 6.75 -9.72 -9.16
C ARG A 71 5.83 -8.90 -8.27
N GLN A 72 6.38 -8.06 -7.40
CA GLN A 72 5.62 -7.20 -6.50
C GLN A 72 4.73 -6.22 -7.26
N GLY A 73 5.25 -5.61 -8.33
CA GLY A 73 4.44 -4.75 -9.20
C GLY A 73 3.29 -5.48 -9.88
N ARG A 74 3.53 -6.69 -10.38
CA ARG A 74 2.46 -7.52 -10.95
C ARG A 74 1.41 -7.88 -9.90
N ASN A 75 1.85 -8.29 -8.71
CA ASN A 75 0.95 -8.64 -7.61
C ASN A 75 0.05 -7.45 -7.21
N VAL A 76 0.61 -6.25 -7.12
CA VAL A 76 -0.16 -5.03 -6.82
C VAL A 76 -1.13 -4.71 -7.95
N ALA A 77 -0.70 -4.79 -9.21
CA ALA A 77 -1.58 -4.55 -10.36
C ALA A 77 -2.75 -5.55 -10.41
N ASP A 78 -2.47 -6.85 -10.23
CA ASP A 78 -3.48 -7.91 -10.24
C ASP A 78 -4.45 -7.78 -9.06
N ALA A 79 -3.95 -7.43 -7.87
CA ALA A 79 -4.79 -7.21 -6.70
C ALA A 79 -5.67 -5.96 -6.87
N ALA A 80 -5.13 -4.87 -7.41
CA ALA A 80 -5.88 -3.63 -7.64
C ALA A 80 -6.98 -3.85 -8.69
N ALA A 81 -6.66 -4.53 -9.79
CA ALA A 81 -7.64 -4.92 -10.81
C ALA A 81 -8.72 -5.84 -10.21
N GLY A 82 -8.34 -6.84 -9.42
CA GLY A 82 -9.27 -7.76 -8.77
C GLY A 82 -10.19 -7.09 -7.75
N ALA A 83 -9.74 -6.03 -7.09
CA ALA A 83 -10.52 -5.25 -6.12
C ALA A 83 -11.34 -4.12 -6.76
N GLY A 84 -11.22 -3.89 -8.08
CA GLY A 84 -11.94 -2.82 -8.77
C GLY A 84 -11.43 -1.42 -8.45
N VAL A 85 -10.15 -1.27 -8.10
CA VAL A 85 -9.50 0.04 -7.89
C VAL A 85 -9.60 0.88 -9.17
N GLN A 86 -9.99 2.15 -9.03
CA GLN A 86 -10.27 3.03 -10.17
C GLN A 86 -9.04 3.77 -10.68
N HIS A 87 -8.02 3.96 -9.83
CA HIS A 87 -6.81 4.70 -10.18
C HIS A 87 -5.59 4.11 -9.49
N VAL A 88 -4.58 3.71 -10.26
CA VAL A 88 -3.27 3.31 -9.72
C VAL A 88 -2.22 4.36 -10.13
N VAL A 89 -1.42 4.81 -9.16
CA VAL A 89 -0.33 5.78 -9.32
C VAL A 89 1.00 5.15 -8.96
#